data_AF-A0A0F8F0F6-F1
#
_entry.id   AF-A0A0F8F0F6-F1
#
_cell.length_a   1.000
_cell.length_b   1.000
_cell.length_c   1.000
_cell.angle_alpha   90.00
_cell.angle_beta   90.00
_cell.angle_gamma   90.00
#
_symmetry.space_group_name_H-M   'P 1'
#
loop_
_entity.id
_entity.type
_entity.pdbx_description
1 polymer ?
#
loop_
_entity_poly.entity_id
_entity_poly.type
_entity_poly.pdbx_seq_one_letter_code
_entity_poly.pdbx_strand_id
1 'polypeptide(L)'
;MSEQRSVPLREHLLALKPCRHGGLIQETSETYGIPEGEILDFSANFNPLGSPFDYPESGLNFGDIIEESFGKLLEYPDNRYLEFRKAAARFVGLGVTPQSIIPGNGSTEIVRLVVESVVEKGDKVLLPWPTFGEYEMQCRIVGAEPVYPAQDEVDTLSDEMLDKAKILFICNPNNPTGKLRSREELKALAARCREHKTLLYVDEAFIELSDYSQSVADLPADNDYVFVMRSLTKDFAIPGIRMGFGIASPDMAEILNTARLSWNLGAIANTTGIALLNIEGGIDSPYLKKARAMILEEGEKLKAKLDRIRGFEVGEVNVNFIFVNISKFMLDSGELSERLAARGVLIRDCVSFHGLGKDYIRVAVRTGEENDRLIAAIGEVITEWGREQAKNELQQVIEKASEEGIGGRKTCEYYPCHFEGQNCTFCFCPFYPCENEKTGGKWIKSSRGGRVWSCVDCHLVHKTEIAQKILDCLMQEGDTDELVKVAWKKVMEPIL
;
A
#
# COMPACT_ATOMS: atom_id res chain seq x y z
N MET A 1 16.12 25.63 12.33
CA MET A 1 16.76 25.16 13.56
C MET A 1 15.68 25.11 14.64
N SER A 2 15.06 23.95 14.87
CA SER A 2 14.01 23.84 15.88
C SER A 2 14.64 23.94 17.27
N GLU A 3 14.05 24.74 18.15
CA GLU A 3 14.40 24.83 19.56
C GLU A 3 14.60 23.42 20.14
N GLN A 4 15.80 23.15 20.66
CA GLN A 4 16.10 21.89 21.33
C GLN A 4 15.11 21.75 22.49
N ARG A 5 14.19 20.79 22.37
CA ARG A 5 13.27 20.42 23.46
C ARG A 5 14.13 20.02 24.65
N SER A 6 14.16 20.85 25.69
CA SER A 6 14.87 20.57 26.96
C SER A 6 14.08 19.56 27.80
N VAL A 7 13.91 18.35 27.28
CA VAL A 7 13.29 17.22 27.99
C VAL A 7 14.37 16.20 28.34
N PRO A 8 14.30 15.52 29.51
CA PRO A 8 15.32 14.57 29.95
C PRO A 8 15.19 13.21 29.23
N LEU A 9 15.21 13.22 27.90
CA LEU A 9 15.11 12.06 27.02
C LEU A 9 16.43 11.82 26.28
N ARG A 10 16.63 10.60 25.77
CA ARG A 10 17.79 10.28 24.92
C ARG A 10 17.79 11.20 23.69
N GLU A 11 18.92 11.84 23.42
CA GLU A 11 19.05 12.89 22.40
C GLU A 11 18.57 12.44 21.01
N HIS A 12 18.92 11.21 20.60
CA HIS A 12 18.56 10.67 19.31
C HIS A 12 17.04 10.45 19.12
N LEU A 13 16.24 10.47 20.20
CA LEU A 13 14.78 10.41 20.11
C LEU A 13 14.14 11.75 19.72
N LEU A 14 14.83 12.87 20.00
CA LEU A 14 14.26 14.20 19.82
C LEU A 14 14.01 14.55 18.34
N ALA A 15 14.74 13.91 17.43
CA ALA A 15 14.63 14.11 16.00
C ALA A 15 13.69 13.10 15.30
N LEU A 16 13.24 12.05 16.00
CA LEU A 16 12.43 11.00 15.38
C LEU A 16 11.00 11.47 15.12
N LYS A 17 10.46 11.05 13.98
CA LYS A 17 9.05 11.21 13.63
C LYS A 17 8.39 9.83 13.62
N PRO A 18 7.12 9.72 14.07
CA PRO A 18 6.39 8.47 13.99
C PRO A 18 6.33 7.93 12.55
N CYS A 19 6.39 6.62 12.40
CA CYS A 19 6.10 5.97 11.12
C CYS A 19 4.65 6.27 10.69
N ARG A 20 4.47 6.56 9.41
CA ARG A 20 3.15 6.67 8.81
C ARG A 20 2.64 5.28 8.42
N HIS A 21 1.37 5.02 8.69
CA HIS A 21 0.67 3.77 8.37
C HIS A 21 -0.59 4.06 7.55
N GLY A 22 -1.14 3.03 6.89
CA GLY A 22 -2.49 3.10 6.30
C GLY A 22 -3.57 2.90 7.37
N GLY A 23 -4.83 2.79 6.94
CA GLY A 23 -5.98 2.58 7.82
C GLY A 23 -6.52 3.87 8.45
N LEU A 24 -6.36 5.02 7.77
CA LEU A 24 -6.74 6.34 8.27
C LEU A 24 -8.25 6.64 8.06
N ILE A 25 -9.11 5.67 8.38
CA ILE A 25 -10.57 5.75 8.16
C ILE A 25 -11.17 6.93 8.95
N GLN A 26 -10.87 7.00 10.25
CA GLN A 26 -11.40 8.07 11.11
C GLN A 26 -10.91 9.46 10.66
N GLU A 27 -9.62 9.62 10.42
CA GLU A 27 -9.04 10.90 9.94
C GLU A 27 -9.67 11.35 8.61
N THR A 28 -9.90 10.41 7.69
CA THR A 28 -10.55 10.67 6.41
C THR A 28 -12.01 11.07 6.60
N SER A 29 -12.72 10.38 7.49
CA SER A 29 -14.12 10.70 7.83
C SER A 29 -14.24 12.11 8.38
N GLU A 30 -13.37 12.48 9.31
CA GLU A 30 -13.31 13.83 9.90
C GLU A 30 -12.95 14.91 8.87
N THR A 31 -12.02 14.60 7.94
CA THR A 31 -11.53 15.56 6.95
C THR A 31 -12.55 15.85 5.84
N TYR A 32 -13.21 14.82 5.31
CA TYR A 32 -14.09 14.95 4.14
C TYR A 32 -15.58 14.85 4.47
N GLY A 33 -15.95 14.59 5.74
CA GLY A 33 -17.34 14.44 6.16
C GLY A 33 -18.03 13.19 5.63
N ILE A 34 -17.26 12.15 5.26
CA ILE A 34 -17.76 10.87 4.74
C ILE A 34 -17.94 9.91 5.91
N PRO A 35 -19.10 9.26 6.10
CA PRO A 35 -19.28 8.29 7.19
C PRO A 35 -18.25 7.14 7.12
N GLU A 36 -17.70 6.71 8.25
CA GLU A 36 -16.66 5.67 8.29
C GLU A 36 -17.07 4.37 7.56
N GLY A 37 -18.34 3.97 7.66
CA GLY A 37 -18.88 2.77 6.99
C GLY A 37 -19.00 2.88 5.47
N GLU A 38 -18.89 4.08 4.90
CA GLU A 38 -18.89 4.32 3.46
C GLU A 38 -17.47 4.36 2.87
N ILE A 39 -16.45 4.46 3.73
CA ILE A 39 -15.04 4.51 3.33
C ILE A 39 -14.54 3.11 2.97
N LEU A 40 -14.03 2.99 1.75
CA LEU A 40 -13.42 1.79 1.21
C LEU A 40 -11.90 1.85 1.37
N ASP A 41 -11.37 1.05 2.31
CA ASP A 41 -9.96 1.08 2.67
C ASP A 41 -9.11 0.04 1.92
N PHE A 42 -8.40 0.48 0.89
CA PHE A 42 -7.34 -0.26 0.20
C PHE A 42 -5.94 0.02 0.75
N SER A 43 -5.81 0.91 1.75
CA SER A 43 -4.51 1.31 2.31
C SER A 43 -4.01 0.31 3.36
N ALA A 44 -4.92 -0.40 4.02
CA ALA A 44 -4.61 -1.50 4.93
C ALA A 44 -4.85 -2.87 4.29
N ASN A 45 -3.87 -3.78 4.41
CA ASN A 45 -3.92 -5.08 3.77
C ASN A 45 -4.53 -6.11 4.74
N PHE A 46 -5.78 -6.53 4.54
CA PHE A 46 -6.40 -7.61 5.30
C PHE A 46 -6.73 -8.79 4.40
N ASN A 47 -7.05 -9.94 4.99
CA ASN A 47 -7.56 -11.06 4.21
C ASN A 47 -8.87 -10.64 3.50
N PRO A 48 -8.92 -10.65 2.15
CA PRO A 48 -10.11 -10.24 1.40
C PRO A 48 -11.32 -11.15 1.65
N LEU A 49 -11.09 -12.37 2.14
CA LEU A 49 -12.14 -13.28 2.52
C LEU A 49 -12.88 -12.81 3.79
N GLY A 50 -12.30 -11.91 4.59
CA GLY A 50 -12.87 -11.51 5.89
C GLY A 50 -12.40 -12.43 7.02
N SER A 51 -13.11 -12.43 8.14
CA SER A 51 -12.71 -13.19 9.33
C SER A 51 -13.13 -14.66 9.21
N PRO A 52 -12.40 -15.64 9.78
CA PRO A 52 -12.87 -17.03 9.80
C PRO A 52 -14.22 -17.20 10.52
N PHE A 53 -14.61 -16.27 11.39
CA PHE A 53 -15.90 -16.31 12.10
C PHE A 53 -17.11 -16.12 11.16
N ASP A 54 -16.90 -15.57 9.97
CA ASP A 54 -17.93 -15.40 8.95
C ASP A 54 -18.16 -16.70 8.15
N TYR A 55 -17.36 -17.74 8.40
CA TYR A 55 -17.34 -19.00 7.67
C TYR A 55 -17.60 -20.17 8.63
N PRO A 56 -18.82 -20.76 8.63
CA PRO A 56 -19.14 -21.90 9.49
C PRO A 56 -18.18 -23.09 9.31
N GLU A 57 -17.62 -23.27 8.11
CA GLU A 57 -16.63 -24.30 7.81
C GLU A 57 -15.29 -24.12 8.55
N SER A 58 -15.03 -22.95 9.16
CA SER A 58 -13.85 -22.73 9.99
C SER A 58 -13.94 -23.45 11.34
N GLY A 59 -15.15 -23.82 11.78
CA GLY A 59 -15.41 -24.39 13.11
C GLY A 59 -15.23 -23.39 14.26
N LEU A 60 -15.04 -22.10 13.98
CA LEU A 60 -14.83 -21.06 14.99
C LEU A 60 -16.09 -20.21 15.17
N ASN A 61 -16.52 -20.03 16.42
CA ASN A 61 -17.61 -19.14 16.79
C ASN A 61 -17.08 -17.97 17.61
N PHE A 62 -17.24 -16.74 17.09
CA PHE A 62 -16.74 -15.55 17.77
C PHE A 62 -17.43 -15.30 19.12
N GLY A 63 -18.74 -15.54 19.21
CA GLY A 63 -19.50 -15.35 20.45
C GLY A 63 -18.98 -16.24 21.57
N ASP A 64 -18.76 -17.52 21.27
CA ASP A 64 -18.26 -18.50 22.25
C ASP A 64 -16.84 -18.14 22.72
N ILE A 65 -15.96 -17.73 21.80
CA ILE A 65 -14.58 -17.32 22.11
C ILE A 65 -14.58 -16.07 23.00
N ILE A 66 -15.46 -15.10 22.71
CA ILE A 66 -15.57 -13.87 23.50
C ILE A 66 -16.14 -14.17 24.88
N GLU A 67 -17.18 -15.01 25.00
CA GLU A 67 -17.74 -15.42 26.28
C GLU A 67 -16.68 -16.13 27.14
N GLU A 68 -15.91 -17.06 26.55
CA GLU A 68 -14.79 -17.72 27.23
C GLU A 68 -13.73 -16.71 27.69
N SER A 69 -13.40 -15.74 26.83
CA SER A 69 -12.43 -14.68 27.13
C SER A 69 -12.89 -13.79 28.29
N PHE A 70 -14.18 -13.44 28.33
CA PHE A 70 -14.77 -12.64 29.40
C PHE A 70 -14.71 -13.35 30.75
N GLY A 71 -14.92 -14.67 30.76
CA GLY A 71 -14.76 -15.49 31.97
C GLY A 71 -13.36 -15.41 32.62
N LYS A 72 -12.34 -15.04 31.83
CA LYS A 72 -10.94 -14.92 32.28
C LYS A 72 -10.50 -13.47 32.53
N LEU A 73 -11.38 -12.49 32.33
CA LEU A 73 -11.01 -11.06 32.31
C LEU A 73 -10.57 -10.51 33.67
N LEU A 74 -11.09 -11.08 34.76
CA LEU A 74 -10.78 -10.64 36.13
C LEU A 74 -9.46 -11.21 36.67
N GLU A 75 -8.78 -12.06 35.90
CA GLU A 75 -7.54 -12.74 36.28
C GLU A 75 -6.39 -12.33 35.36
N TYR A 76 -5.18 -12.23 35.91
CA TYR A 76 -3.99 -12.11 35.07
C TYR A 76 -3.77 -13.42 34.30
N PRO A 77 -3.48 -13.38 32.99
CA PRO A 77 -3.10 -14.56 32.24
C PRO A 77 -1.87 -15.25 32.84
N ASP A 78 -1.75 -16.57 32.67
CA ASP A 78 -0.48 -17.25 32.91
C ASP A 78 0.59 -16.66 31.98
N ASN A 79 1.55 -15.93 32.57
CA ASN A 79 2.58 -15.22 31.82
C ASN A 79 3.46 -16.16 30.97
N ARG A 80 3.41 -17.49 31.15
CA ARG A 80 4.14 -18.43 30.30
C ARG A 80 3.47 -18.67 28.95
N TYR A 81 2.16 -18.38 28.84
CA TYR A 81 1.34 -18.55 27.63
C TYR A 81 1.48 -19.94 26.98
N LEU A 82 1.55 -21.01 27.78
CA LEU A 82 1.87 -22.36 27.30
C LEU A 82 0.88 -22.87 26.23
N GLU A 83 -0.41 -22.61 26.41
CA GLU A 83 -1.43 -23.05 25.44
C GLU A 83 -1.32 -22.30 24.10
N PHE A 84 -1.02 -20.99 24.14
CA PHE A 84 -0.74 -20.22 22.94
C PHE A 84 0.51 -20.74 22.22
N ARG A 85 1.61 -20.99 22.96
CA ARG A 85 2.86 -21.52 22.38
C ARG A 85 2.65 -22.88 21.73
N LYS A 86 1.84 -23.76 22.35
CA LYS A 86 1.46 -25.06 21.78
C LYS A 86 0.62 -24.90 20.52
N ALA A 87 -0.37 -24.00 20.53
CA ALA A 87 -1.22 -23.74 19.38
C ALA A 87 -0.41 -23.17 18.20
N ALA A 88 0.47 -22.19 18.45
CA ALA A 88 1.35 -21.60 17.44
C ALA A 88 2.29 -22.63 16.80
N ALA A 89 2.94 -23.45 17.62
CA ALA A 89 3.82 -24.52 17.12
C ALA A 89 3.06 -25.52 16.23
N ARG A 90 1.85 -25.93 16.62
CA ARG A 90 1.00 -26.81 15.80
C ARG A 90 0.52 -26.16 14.52
N PHE A 91 0.11 -24.89 14.59
CA PHE A 91 -0.38 -24.12 13.45
C PHE A 91 0.67 -24.03 12.33
N VAL A 92 1.92 -23.71 12.71
CA VAL A 92 3.05 -23.59 11.78
C VAL A 92 3.49 -24.96 11.27
N GLY A 93 3.54 -25.97 12.14
CA GLY A 93 4.09 -27.27 11.79
C GLY A 93 5.61 -27.20 11.59
N LEU A 94 6.14 -27.89 10.58
CA LEU A 94 7.57 -27.91 10.19
C LEU A 94 8.55 -28.29 11.32
N GLY A 95 8.08 -29.00 12.35
CA GLY A 95 8.91 -29.37 13.51
C GLY A 95 9.14 -28.25 14.54
N VAL A 96 8.48 -27.10 14.38
CA VAL A 96 8.52 -26.02 15.37
C VAL A 96 7.96 -26.51 16.70
N THR A 97 8.67 -26.22 17.78
CA THR A 97 8.30 -26.65 19.14
C THR A 97 7.75 -25.48 19.96
N PRO A 98 6.90 -25.72 20.98
CA PRO A 98 6.42 -24.66 21.86
C PRO A 98 7.55 -23.85 22.52
N GLN A 99 8.69 -24.50 22.79
CA GLN A 99 9.88 -23.89 23.36
C GLN A 99 10.46 -22.79 22.46
N SER A 100 10.29 -22.93 21.15
CA SER A 100 10.76 -21.99 20.13
C SER A 100 9.87 -20.74 19.97
N ILE A 101 8.70 -20.70 20.61
CA ILE A 101 7.70 -19.64 20.41
C ILE A 101 7.86 -18.50 21.44
N ILE A 102 7.80 -17.26 20.94
CA ILE A 102 7.75 -16.02 21.71
C ILE A 102 6.41 -15.31 21.42
N PRO A 103 5.44 -15.31 22.35
CA PRO A 103 4.16 -14.60 22.14
C PRO A 103 4.34 -13.08 22.08
N GLY A 104 3.62 -12.41 21.17
CA GLY A 104 3.71 -10.95 21.00
C GLY A 104 2.38 -10.25 20.72
N ASN A 105 2.24 -9.05 21.29
CA ASN A 105 1.13 -8.11 21.14
C ASN A 105 1.19 -7.40 19.78
N GLY A 106 1.10 -8.21 18.73
CA GLY A 106 1.35 -7.82 17.35
C GLY A 106 2.83 -7.85 16.97
N SER A 107 3.09 -7.76 15.66
CA SER A 107 4.44 -7.80 15.09
C SER A 107 5.37 -6.71 15.61
N THR A 108 4.82 -5.51 15.86
CA THR A 108 5.59 -4.33 16.29
C THR A 108 6.22 -4.51 17.67
N GLU A 109 5.56 -5.20 18.62
CA GLU A 109 6.17 -5.53 19.91
C GLU A 109 7.35 -6.49 19.72
N ILE A 110 7.21 -7.47 18.83
CA ILE A 110 8.26 -8.46 18.57
C ILE A 110 9.48 -7.81 17.92
N VAL A 111 9.28 -6.92 16.95
CA VAL A 111 10.36 -6.12 16.36
C VAL A 111 11.09 -5.33 17.45
N ARG A 112 10.35 -4.64 18.34
CA ARG A 112 10.91 -3.89 19.47
C ARG A 112 11.74 -4.79 20.38
N LEU A 113 11.17 -5.92 20.80
CA LEU A 113 11.79 -6.88 21.71
C LEU A 113 13.12 -7.39 21.17
N VAL A 114 13.16 -7.81 19.90
CA VAL A 114 14.40 -8.33 19.30
C VAL A 114 15.45 -7.22 19.19
N VAL A 115 15.06 -6.03 18.73
CA VAL A 115 15.97 -4.89 18.62
C VAL A 115 16.56 -4.52 19.99
N GLU A 116 15.74 -4.40 21.03
CA GLU A 116 16.22 -4.08 22.38
C GLU A 116 17.10 -5.17 23.01
N SER A 117 16.94 -6.42 22.57
CA SER A 117 17.69 -7.55 23.12
C SER A 117 19.02 -7.81 22.40
N VAL A 118 19.19 -7.28 21.19
CA VAL A 118 20.32 -7.62 20.29
C VAL A 118 21.19 -6.42 19.94
N VAL A 119 20.61 -5.21 19.89
CA VAL A 119 21.25 -4.03 19.30
C VAL A 119 21.64 -3.01 20.37
N GLU A 120 22.90 -2.61 20.34
CA GLU A 120 23.43 -1.53 21.16
C GLU A 120 23.48 -0.20 20.38
N LYS A 121 23.66 0.91 21.11
CA LYS A 121 23.84 2.23 20.48
C LYS A 121 25.08 2.23 19.57
N GLY A 122 24.90 2.65 18.31
CA GLY A 122 25.96 2.70 17.29
C GLY A 122 26.15 1.41 16.50
N ASP A 123 25.47 0.32 16.86
CA ASP A 123 25.49 -0.90 16.06
C ASP A 123 24.82 -0.70 14.70
N LYS A 124 25.35 -1.35 13.67
CA LYS A 124 24.77 -1.30 12.32
C LYS A 124 23.70 -2.36 12.14
N VAL A 125 22.64 -1.98 11.43
CA VAL A 125 21.56 -2.89 11.02
C VAL A 125 21.30 -2.72 9.53
N LEU A 126 21.10 -3.83 8.82
CA LEU A 126 20.83 -3.82 7.39
C LEU A 126 19.33 -3.86 7.15
N LEU A 127 18.82 -2.86 6.42
CA LEU A 127 17.42 -2.69 6.06
C LEU A 127 17.31 -2.60 4.54
N PRO A 128 17.17 -3.74 3.82
CA PRO A 128 17.00 -3.73 2.39
C PRO A 128 15.80 -2.88 1.98
N TRP A 129 16.02 -1.86 1.16
CA TRP A 129 14.98 -0.87 0.86
C TRP A 129 14.38 -1.09 -0.54
N PRO A 130 13.07 -0.81 -0.72
CA PRO A 130 12.10 -0.38 0.31
C PRO A 130 11.64 -1.56 1.19
N THR A 131 11.35 -1.30 2.46
CA THR A 131 10.74 -2.29 3.37
C THR A 131 9.93 -1.61 4.49
N PHE A 132 9.31 -2.38 5.39
CA PHE A 132 8.45 -1.87 6.45
C PHE A 132 9.18 -0.92 7.40
N GLY A 133 8.68 0.32 7.52
CA GLY A 133 9.36 1.40 8.23
C GLY A 133 9.55 1.20 9.74
N GLU A 134 8.77 0.31 10.37
CA GLU A 134 8.91 0.04 11.80
C GLU A 134 10.27 -0.57 12.16
N TYR A 135 10.92 -1.34 11.27
CA TYR A 135 12.26 -1.87 11.56
C TYR A 135 13.24 -0.72 11.79
N GLU A 136 13.24 0.27 10.89
CA GLU A 136 14.07 1.47 11.02
C GLU A 136 13.74 2.24 12.29
N MET A 137 12.44 2.47 12.54
CA MET A 137 12.01 3.22 13.72
C MET A 137 12.48 2.56 15.02
N GLN A 138 12.28 1.25 15.16
CA GLN A 138 12.67 0.54 16.39
C GLN A 138 14.19 0.54 16.58
N CYS A 139 14.96 0.34 15.50
CA CYS A 139 16.42 0.43 15.51
C CYS A 139 16.91 1.85 15.89
N ARG A 140 16.29 2.89 15.34
CA ARG A 140 16.65 4.28 15.68
C ARG A 140 16.34 4.63 17.12
N ILE A 141 15.26 4.11 17.72
CA ILE A 141 14.95 4.36 19.14
C ILE A 141 16.03 3.79 20.07
N VAL A 142 16.66 2.67 19.73
CA VAL A 142 17.81 2.15 20.51
C VAL A 142 19.14 2.83 20.17
N GLY A 143 19.16 3.64 19.10
CA GLY A 143 20.33 4.41 18.67
C GLY A 143 21.24 3.66 17.71
N ALA A 144 20.71 2.69 16.96
CA ALA A 144 21.42 1.97 15.91
C ALA A 144 21.67 2.86 14.68
N GLU A 145 22.55 2.38 13.80
CA GLU A 145 22.91 2.98 12.51
C GLU A 145 22.36 2.13 11.35
N PRO A 146 21.19 2.49 10.77
CA PRO A 146 20.65 1.78 9.62
C PRO A 146 21.54 1.93 8.37
N VAL A 147 21.71 0.83 7.65
CA VAL A 147 22.32 0.76 6.32
C VAL A 147 21.30 0.19 5.35
N TYR A 148 21.18 0.78 4.18
CA TYR A 148 20.08 0.53 3.23
C TYR A 148 20.60 -0.12 1.94
N PRO A 149 20.90 -1.43 1.92
CA PRO A 149 21.18 -2.12 0.67
C PRO A 149 19.93 -2.15 -0.23
N ALA A 150 20.08 -2.28 -1.54
CA ALA A 150 18.93 -2.44 -2.42
C ALA A 150 18.29 -3.83 -2.22
N GLN A 151 16.96 -3.93 -2.38
CA GLN A 151 16.24 -5.21 -2.28
C GLN A 151 16.77 -6.30 -3.23
N ASP A 152 17.26 -5.91 -4.41
CA ASP A 152 17.81 -6.86 -5.40
C ASP A 152 19.28 -7.23 -5.15
N GLU A 153 19.94 -6.58 -4.19
CA GLU A 153 21.34 -6.84 -3.84
C GLU A 153 21.50 -7.74 -2.61
N VAL A 154 20.39 -8.09 -1.93
CA VAL A 154 20.38 -8.86 -0.67
C VAL A 154 21.20 -10.16 -0.78
N ASP A 155 21.07 -10.90 -1.87
CA ASP A 155 21.75 -12.18 -2.03
C ASP A 155 23.25 -12.02 -2.29
N THR A 156 23.68 -10.82 -2.68
CA THR A 156 25.06 -10.46 -3.04
C THR A 156 25.70 -9.46 -2.07
N LEU A 157 25.11 -9.25 -0.90
CA LEU A 157 25.71 -8.42 0.16
C LEU A 157 27.13 -8.87 0.42
N SER A 158 28.08 -7.94 0.53
CA SER A 158 29.47 -8.27 0.83
C SER A 158 29.61 -8.84 2.24
N ASP A 159 30.52 -9.79 2.42
CA ASP A 159 30.88 -10.36 3.73
C ASP A 159 31.24 -9.28 4.75
N GLU A 160 31.97 -8.24 4.34
CA GLU A 160 32.31 -7.09 5.19
C GLU A 160 31.07 -6.34 5.73
N MET A 161 29.99 -6.31 4.96
CA MET A 161 28.73 -5.68 5.37
C MET A 161 28.01 -6.53 6.41
N LEU A 162 28.01 -7.85 6.24
CA LEU A 162 27.46 -8.80 7.21
C LEU A 162 28.26 -8.78 8.52
N ASP A 163 29.59 -8.86 8.45
CA ASP A 163 30.49 -8.85 9.62
C ASP A 163 30.28 -7.62 10.53
N LYS A 164 29.90 -6.48 9.94
CA LYS A 164 29.68 -5.22 10.67
C LYS A 164 28.26 -5.06 11.18
N ALA A 165 27.31 -5.87 10.73
CA ALA A 165 25.90 -5.73 11.06
C ALA A 165 25.47 -6.68 12.18
N LYS A 166 24.64 -6.17 13.10
CA LYS A 166 24.00 -6.99 14.13
C LYS A 166 22.80 -7.76 13.61
N ILE A 167 21.99 -7.09 12.78
CA ILE A 167 20.76 -7.65 12.24
C ILE A 167 20.67 -7.34 10.75
N LEU A 168 20.29 -8.33 9.95
CA LEU A 168 19.75 -8.16 8.60
C LEU A 168 18.25 -8.44 8.64
N PHE A 169 17.44 -7.43 8.33
CA PHE A 169 15.99 -7.58 8.25
C PHE A 169 15.57 -8.00 6.83
N ILE A 170 14.71 -9.01 6.74
CA ILE A 170 14.07 -9.44 5.50
C ILE A 170 12.58 -9.56 5.76
N CYS A 171 11.76 -8.90 4.97
CA CYS A 171 10.30 -9.09 4.97
C CYS A 171 9.92 -9.99 3.79
N ASN A 172 9.19 -11.08 4.06
CA ASN A 172 8.87 -12.11 3.07
C ASN A 172 7.44 -12.67 3.23
N PRO A 173 6.49 -12.34 2.32
CA PRO A 173 6.60 -11.36 1.24
C PRO A 173 6.92 -9.94 1.71
N ASN A 174 7.71 -9.20 0.94
CA ASN A 174 8.17 -7.87 1.33
C ASN A 174 7.04 -6.81 1.26
N ASN A 175 6.88 -6.03 2.34
CA ASN A 175 6.05 -4.84 2.36
C ASN A 175 6.92 -3.59 2.09
N PRO A 176 6.71 -2.82 0.99
CA PRO A 176 5.46 -2.70 0.25
C PRO A 176 5.42 -3.44 -1.10
N THR A 177 6.51 -4.05 -1.54
CA THR A 177 6.68 -4.51 -2.94
C THR A 177 5.88 -5.76 -3.32
N GLY A 178 5.48 -6.57 -2.34
CA GLY A 178 4.88 -7.89 -2.55
C GLY A 178 5.87 -8.98 -2.96
N LYS A 179 7.17 -8.67 -3.16
CA LYS A 179 8.19 -9.65 -3.55
C LYS A 179 8.29 -10.80 -2.55
N LEU A 180 8.04 -12.03 -3.01
CA LEU A 180 8.24 -13.26 -2.26
C LEU A 180 9.56 -13.90 -2.69
N ARG A 181 10.51 -14.01 -1.77
CA ARG A 181 11.75 -14.76 -1.94
C ARG A 181 11.49 -16.23 -1.71
N SER A 182 12.23 -17.05 -2.45
CA SER A 182 12.21 -18.49 -2.29
C SER A 182 12.83 -18.92 -0.97
N ARG A 183 12.39 -20.08 -0.49
CA ARG A 183 12.96 -20.74 0.69
C ARG A 183 14.46 -21.01 0.51
N GLU A 184 14.89 -21.38 -0.70
CA GLU A 184 16.29 -21.66 -1.03
C GLU A 184 17.18 -20.42 -0.88
N GLU A 185 16.73 -19.27 -1.39
CA GLU A 185 17.43 -17.98 -1.25
C GLU A 185 17.58 -17.62 0.23
N LEU A 186 16.49 -17.70 1.00
CA LEU A 186 16.51 -17.38 2.43
C LEU A 186 17.39 -18.36 3.24
N LYS A 187 17.41 -19.64 2.86
CA LYS A 187 18.28 -20.63 3.51
C LYS A 187 19.75 -20.38 3.22
N ALA A 188 20.10 -19.98 1.99
CA ALA A 188 21.46 -19.59 1.64
C ALA A 188 21.88 -18.33 2.42
N LEU A 189 21.00 -17.33 2.51
CA LEU A 189 21.23 -16.13 3.30
C LEU A 189 21.40 -16.43 4.79
N ALA A 190 20.57 -17.32 5.35
CA ALA A 190 20.68 -17.76 6.75
C ALA A 190 22.03 -18.42 7.06
N ALA A 191 22.59 -19.19 6.13
CA ALA A 191 23.91 -19.80 6.28
C ALA A 191 25.02 -18.73 6.32
N ARG A 192 24.97 -17.74 5.42
CA ARG A 192 25.91 -16.61 5.40
C ARG A 192 25.81 -15.78 6.68
N CYS A 193 24.60 -15.43 7.10
CA CYS A 193 24.36 -14.69 8.35
C CYS A 193 24.94 -15.42 9.57
N ARG A 194 24.80 -16.74 9.64
CA ARG A 194 25.41 -17.57 10.69
C ARG A 194 26.94 -17.50 10.68
N GLU A 195 27.57 -17.57 9.50
CA GLU A 195 29.03 -17.48 9.35
C GLU A 195 29.58 -16.14 9.86
N HIS A 196 28.88 -15.05 9.54
CA HIS A 196 29.25 -13.68 9.93
C HIS A 196 28.68 -13.22 11.28
N LYS A 197 27.96 -14.09 11.99
CA LYS A 197 27.29 -13.81 13.28
C LYS A 197 26.33 -12.61 13.22
N THR A 198 25.68 -12.43 12.08
CA THR A 198 24.60 -11.47 11.87
C THR A 198 23.27 -12.17 12.15
N LEU A 199 22.39 -11.60 12.96
CA LEU A 199 21.04 -12.15 13.12
C LEU A 199 20.22 -11.89 11.85
N LEU A 200 19.74 -12.94 11.20
CA LEU A 200 18.76 -12.83 10.14
C LEU A 200 17.36 -12.76 10.76
N TYR A 201 16.73 -11.59 10.68
CA TYR A 201 15.34 -11.39 11.08
C TYR A 201 14.45 -11.54 9.84
N VAL A 202 13.60 -12.57 9.80
CA VAL A 202 12.64 -12.80 8.72
C VAL A 202 11.22 -12.48 9.20
N ASP A 203 10.67 -11.37 8.71
CA ASP A 203 9.28 -10.99 8.90
C ASP A 203 8.41 -11.74 7.89
N GLU A 204 7.66 -12.73 8.36
CA GLU A 204 6.73 -13.52 7.57
C GLU A 204 5.27 -13.16 7.93
N ALA A 205 4.96 -11.88 8.20
CA ALA A 205 3.63 -11.43 8.61
C ALA A 205 2.51 -11.58 7.56
N PHE A 206 2.85 -11.96 6.33
CA PHE A 206 1.89 -12.20 5.26
C PHE A 206 2.02 -13.59 4.62
N ILE A 207 2.87 -14.48 5.16
CA ILE A 207 3.22 -15.73 4.49
C ILE A 207 2.02 -16.70 4.44
N GLU A 208 1.13 -16.65 5.44
CA GLU A 208 -0.10 -17.44 5.49
C GLU A 208 -1.06 -17.13 4.34
N LEU A 209 -1.04 -15.90 3.83
CA LEU A 209 -1.83 -15.43 2.70
C LEU A 209 -1.09 -15.50 1.35
N SER A 210 0.14 -16.03 1.36
CA SER A 210 1.01 -16.19 0.20
C SER A 210 1.32 -17.68 -0.05
N ASP A 211 2.32 -17.98 -0.89
CA ASP A 211 2.87 -19.33 -0.98
C ASP A 211 3.68 -19.66 0.27
N TYR A 212 2.99 -20.21 1.27
CA TYR A 212 3.58 -20.56 2.55
C TYR A 212 4.64 -21.67 2.49
N SER A 213 4.78 -22.38 1.35
CA SER A 213 5.89 -23.32 1.16
C SER A 213 7.26 -22.63 1.13
N GLN A 214 7.28 -21.31 0.89
CA GLN A 214 8.49 -20.49 0.94
C GLN A 214 8.91 -20.09 2.36
N SER A 215 8.08 -20.38 3.37
CA SER A 215 8.34 -20.06 4.77
C SER A 215 9.67 -20.65 5.26
N VAL A 216 10.38 -19.95 6.14
CA VAL A 216 11.62 -20.43 6.80
C VAL A 216 11.52 -20.63 8.31
N ALA A 217 10.31 -20.72 8.83
CA ALA A 217 9.99 -20.91 10.25
C ALA A 217 10.69 -22.09 10.97
N ASP A 218 11.19 -23.10 10.26
CA ASP A 218 11.94 -24.24 10.83
C ASP A 218 13.44 -23.98 10.98
N LEU A 219 14.01 -23.04 10.21
CA LEU A 219 15.45 -22.77 10.25
C LEU A 219 15.99 -22.38 11.64
N PRO A 220 15.24 -21.67 12.51
CA PRO A 220 15.72 -21.38 13.86
C PRO A 220 16.00 -22.61 14.73
N ALA A 221 15.43 -23.78 14.42
CA ALA A 221 15.63 -24.99 15.21
C ALA A 221 17.11 -25.41 15.27
N ASP A 222 17.87 -25.18 14.18
CA ASP A 222 19.28 -25.56 14.05
C ASP A 222 20.22 -24.35 13.79
N ASN A 223 19.69 -23.13 13.88
CA ASN A 223 20.42 -21.90 13.61
C ASN A 223 20.02 -20.74 14.54
N ASP A 224 20.85 -20.49 15.56
CA ASP A 224 20.66 -19.41 16.53
C ASP A 224 20.74 -17.99 15.94
N TYR A 225 21.16 -17.86 14.68
CA TYR A 225 21.23 -16.58 13.96
C TYR A 225 20.04 -16.38 13.01
N VAL A 226 18.94 -17.11 13.21
CA VAL A 226 17.67 -16.88 12.50
C VAL A 226 16.55 -16.64 13.50
N PHE A 227 15.81 -15.56 13.26
CA PHE A 227 14.57 -15.25 13.96
C PHE A 227 13.46 -15.07 12.93
N VAL A 228 12.32 -15.72 13.12
CA VAL A 228 11.16 -15.59 12.24
C VAL A 228 9.99 -14.96 12.99
N MET A 229 9.27 -14.04 12.37
CA MET A 229 8.10 -13.40 12.95
C MET A 229 6.84 -13.71 12.15
N ARG A 230 5.73 -13.97 12.86
CA ARG A 230 4.39 -14.23 12.32
C ARG A 230 3.39 -13.22 12.87
N SER A 231 2.40 -12.83 12.06
CA SER A 231 1.31 -11.95 12.50
C SER A 231 -0.05 -12.54 12.21
N LEU A 232 -0.91 -12.65 13.21
CA LEU A 232 -2.28 -13.17 13.04
C LEU A 232 -3.27 -12.09 12.58
N THR A 233 -2.88 -10.82 12.70
CA THR A 233 -3.80 -9.69 12.51
C THR A 233 -4.27 -9.53 11.07
N LYS A 234 -3.43 -9.91 10.11
CA LYS A 234 -3.66 -9.72 8.68
C LYS A 234 -4.39 -10.92 8.10
N ASP A 235 -3.90 -12.10 8.42
CA ASP A 235 -4.38 -13.39 7.91
C ASP A 235 -5.82 -13.70 8.29
N PHE A 236 -6.23 -13.30 9.50
CA PHE A 236 -7.57 -13.53 10.03
C PHE A 236 -8.47 -12.28 10.05
N ALA A 237 -8.03 -11.19 9.38
CA ALA A 237 -8.77 -9.93 9.26
C ALA A 237 -9.31 -9.34 10.60
N ILE A 238 -8.55 -9.51 11.70
CA ILE A 238 -8.93 -9.02 13.03
C ILE A 238 -7.84 -8.11 13.64
N PRO A 239 -7.51 -6.98 13.00
CA PRO A 239 -6.35 -6.18 13.40
C PRO A 239 -6.38 -5.63 14.83
N GLY A 240 -7.57 -5.40 15.38
CA GLY A 240 -7.77 -4.87 16.73
C GLY A 240 -7.35 -5.83 17.86
N ILE A 241 -7.18 -7.13 17.58
CA ILE A 241 -6.78 -8.10 18.60
C ILE A 241 -5.28 -8.04 18.95
N ARG A 242 -4.47 -7.43 18.06
CA ARG A 242 -3.03 -7.21 18.23
C ARG A 242 -2.26 -8.49 18.59
N MET A 243 -2.16 -9.44 17.65
CA MET A 243 -1.44 -10.70 17.89
C MET A 243 -0.39 -11.05 16.84
N GLY A 244 0.71 -11.60 17.33
CA GLY A 244 1.77 -12.21 16.54
C GLY A 244 2.63 -13.10 17.43
N PHE A 245 3.64 -13.72 16.85
CA PHE A 245 4.63 -14.47 17.61
C PHE A 245 5.96 -14.55 16.87
N GLY A 246 7.03 -14.64 17.65
CA GLY A 246 8.37 -14.98 17.17
C GLY A 246 8.62 -16.47 17.22
N ILE A 247 9.50 -16.93 16.33
CA ILE A 247 10.05 -18.28 16.29
C ILE A 247 11.57 -18.13 16.28
N ALA A 248 12.23 -18.69 17.27
CA ALA A 248 13.68 -18.66 17.41
C ALA A 248 14.19 -20.03 17.86
N SER A 249 15.51 -20.21 17.95
CA SER A 249 16.05 -21.39 18.63
C SER A 249 15.54 -21.45 20.08
N PRO A 250 15.42 -22.63 20.70
CA PRO A 250 14.94 -22.76 22.08
C PRO A 250 15.67 -21.85 23.08
N ASP A 251 17.00 -21.74 22.94
CA ASP A 251 17.84 -20.92 23.81
C ASP A 251 17.56 -19.42 23.62
N MET A 252 17.48 -18.95 22.37
CA MET A 252 17.11 -17.56 22.09
C MET A 252 15.67 -17.26 22.54
N ALA A 253 14.74 -18.17 22.29
CA ALA A 253 13.35 -18.02 22.68
C ALA A 253 13.17 -17.95 24.20
N GLU A 254 13.95 -18.70 24.99
CA GLU A 254 13.96 -18.61 26.45
C GLU A 254 14.38 -17.22 26.94
N ILE A 255 15.47 -16.69 26.37
CA ILE A 255 16.00 -15.35 26.72
C ILE A 255 14.98 -14.28 26.33
N LEU A 256 14.43 -14.32 25.11
CA LEU A 256 13.44 -13.34 24.65
C LEU A 256 12.12 -13.42 25.43
N ASN A 257 11.69 -14.62 25.85
CA ASN A 257 10.55 -14.76 26.75
C ASN A 257 10.81 -14.19 28.15
N THR A 258 12.06 -14.10 28.57
CA THR A 258 12.47 -13.42 29.82
C THR A 258 12.50 -11.91 29.64
N ALA A 259 12.92 -11.43 28.46
CA ALA A 259 13.05 -10.01 28.17
C ALA A 259 11.73 -9.31 27.81
N ARG A 260 10.75 -10.03 27.25
CA ARG A 260 9.45 -9.44 26.89
C ARG A 260 8.70 -8.93 28.11
N LEU A 261 7.79 -7.98 27.87
CA LEU A 261 6.92 -7.47 28.92
C LEU A 261 6.06 -8.61 29.51
N SER A 262 6.03 -8.67 30.84
CA SER A 262 5.13 -9.57 31.56
C SER A 262 3.67 -9.22 31.26
N TRP A 263 2.87 -10.25 31.01
CA TRP A 263 1.45 -10.14 30.66
C TRP A 263 1.18 -9.30 29.40
N ASN A 264 2.07 -9.37 28.40
CA ASN A 264 1.94 -8.61 27.16
C ASN A 264 0.68 -8.92 26.34
N LEU A 265 0.11 -10.13 26.48
CA LEU A 265 -1.17 -10.49 25.88
C LEU A 265 -2.29 -10.45 26.92
N GLY A 266 -3.31 -9.64 26.66
CA GLY A 266 -4.55 -9.62 27.45
C GLY A 266 -5.40 -10.88 27.24
N ALA A 267 -6.36 -11.14 28.15
CA ALA A 267 -7.17 -12.36 28.14
C ALA A 267 -7.94 -12.60 26.83
N ILE A 268 -8.52 -11.54 26.26
CA ILE A 268 -9.28 -11.60 24.99
C ILE A 268 -8.34 -11.93 23.83
N ALA A 269 -7.20 -11.24 23.74
CA ALA A 269 -6.20 -11.50 22.71
C ALA A 269 -5.68 -12.95 22.82
N ASN A 270 -5.20 -13.36 23.99
CA ASN A 270 -4.66 -14.70 24.19
C ASN A 270 -5.67 -15.81 23.82
N THR A 271 -6.92 -15.72 24.30
CA THR A 271 -7.95 -16.73 24.03
C THR A 271 -8.32 -16.76 22.54
N THR A 272 -8.52 -15.60 21.93
CA THR A 272 -8.82 -15.50 20.49
C THR A 272 -7.66 -16.06 19.65
N GLY A 273 -6.41 -15.78 20.03
CA GLY A 273 -5.22 -16.29 19.37
C GLY A 273 -5.11 -17.79 19.43
N ILE A 274 -5.34 -18.37 20.61
CA ILE A 274 -5.37 -19.82 20.78
C ILE A 274 -6.44 -20.45 19.87
N ALA A 275 -7.63 -19.87 19.79
CA ALA A 275 -8.70 -20.37 18.93
C ALA A 275 -8.33 -20.31 17.44
N LEU A 276 -7.84 -19.16 16.96
CA LEU A 276 -7.40 -18.98 15.56
C LEU A 276 -6.25 -19.93 15.19
N LEU A 277 -5.26 -20.09 16.07
CA LEU A 277 -4.12 -20.98 15.85
C LEU A 277 -4.51 -22.47 15.90
N ASN A 278 -5.59 -22.82 16.59
CA ASN A 278 -6.13 -24.18 16.61
C ASN A 278 -7.14 -24.45 15.48
N ILE A 279 -7.30 -23.53 14.51
CA ILE A 279 -8.14 -23.77 13.34
C ILE A 279 -7.78 -25.11 12.69
N GLU A 280 -8.80 -25.87 12.29
CA GLU A 280 -8.60 -27.20 11.73
C GLU A 280 -7.73 -27.14 10.46
N GLY A 281 -6.67 -27.95 10.42
CA GLY A 281 -5.67 -27.93 9.35
C GLY A 281 -4.57 -26.88 9.50
N GLY A 282 -4.59 -26.02 10.52
CA GLY A 282 -3.55 -25.03 10.77
C GLY A 282 -3.35 -24.07 9.59
N ILE A 283 -2.09 -23.87 9.17
CA ILE A 283 -1.72 -23.08 7.98
C ILE A 283 -2.34 -23.61 6.67
N ASP A 284 -2.71 -24.89 6.67
CA ASP A 284 -3.31 -25.65 5.58
C ASP A 284 -4.84 -25.71 5.65
N SER A 285 -5.46 -24.93 6.55
CA SER A 285 -6.91 -24.91 6.76
C SER A 285 -7.69 -24.59 5.47
N PRO A 286 -8.93 -25.09 5.33
CA PRO A 286 -9.81 -24.74 4.21
C PRO A 286 -10.02 -23.23 4.05
N TYR A 287 -10.12 -22.50 5.18
CA TYR A 287 -10.25 -21.04 5.20
C TYR A 287 -9.06 -20.34 4.56
N LEU A 288 -7.82 -20.64 4.99
CA LEU A 288 -6.63 -20.01 4.41
C LEU A 288 -6.39 -20.44 2.95
N LYS A 289 -6.73 -21.67 2.58
CA LYS A 289 -6.71 -22.11 1.18
C LYS A 289 -7.65 -21.30 0.29
N LYS A 290 -8.88 -21.07 0.75
CA LYS A 290 -9.87 -20.24 0.06
C LYS A 290 -9.41 -18.78 -0.03
N ALA A 291 -8.81 -18.24 1.03
CA ALA A 291 -8.25 -16.90 1.05
C ALA A 291 -7.12 -16.73 0.02
N ARG A 292 -6.14 -17.64 -0.01
CA ARG A 292 -5.05 -17.63 -1.00
C ARG A 292 -5.58 -17.72 -2.44
N ALA A 293 -6.56 -18.59 -2.68
CA ALA A 293 -7.20 -18.71 -4.00
C ALA A 293 -7.91 -17.41 -4.41
N MET A 294 -8.64 -16.77 -3.49
CA MET A 294 -9.30 -15.48 -3.73
C MET A 294 -8.28 -14.37 -4.01
N ILE A 295 -7.19 -14.29 -3.25
CA ILE A 295 -6.13 -13.31 -3.46
C ILE A 295 -5.54 -13.44 -4.85
N LEU A 296 -5.23 -14.67 -5.29
CA LEU A 296 -4.70 -14.92 -6.62
C LEU A 296 -5.72 -14.56 -7.71
N GLU A 297 -6.96 -15.03 -7.59
CA GLU A 297 -7.99 -14.79 -8.60
C GLU A 297 -8.37 -13.31 -8.72
N GLU A 298 -8.74 -12.66 -7.61
CA GLU A 298 -9.16 -11.26 -7.61
C GLU A 298 -7.98 -10.31 -7.76
N GLY A 299 -6.81 -10.67 -7.26
CA GLY A 299 -5.59 -9.89 -7.45
C GLY A 299 -5.15 -9.86 -8.91
N GLU A 300 -5.19 -10.99 -9.64
CA GLU A 300 -4.88 -11.01 -11.08
C GLU A 300 -5.92 -10.22 -11.90
N LYS A 301 -7.21 -10.29 -11.54
CA LYS A 301 -8.26 -9.45 -12.15
C LYS A 301 -8.00 -7.96 -11.89
N LEU A 302 -7.66 -7.59 -10.66
CA LEU A 302 -7.35 -6.20 -10.28
C LEU A 302 -6.09 -5.71 -11.00
N LYS A 303 -5.02 -6.50 -11.01
CA LYS A 303 -3.79 -6.23 -11.76
C LYS A 303 -4.08 -5.95 -13.22
N ALA A 304 -4.86 -6.80 -13.89
CA ALA A 304 -5.24 -6.62 -15.29
C ALA A 304 -6.06 -5.34 -15.55
N LYS A 305 -6.82 -4.84 -14.57
CA LYS A 305 -7.54 -3.56 -14.65
C LYS A 305 -6.59 -2.38 -14.45
N LEU A 306 -5.70 -2.45 -13.48
CA LEU A 306 -4.68 -1.43 -13.20
C LEU A 306 -3.68 -1.29 -14.36
N ASP A 307 -3.25 -2.40 -14.97
CA ASP A 307 -2.34 -2.43 -16.14
C ASP A 307 -2.93 -1.69 -17.36
N ARG A 308 -4.25 -1.50 -17.41
CA ARG A 308 -4.91 -0.71 -18.48
C ARG A 308 -4.83 0.79 -18.23
N ILE A 309 -4.42 1.25 -17.05
CA ILE A 309 -4.29 2.67 -16.72
C ILE A 309 -2.94 3.16 -17.25
N ARG A 310 -2.94 4.28 -18.00
CA ARG A 310 -1.71 4.76 -18.64
C ARG A 310 -0.79 5.28 -17.54
N GLY A 311 0.48 4.88 -17.56
CA GLY A 311 1.46 5.36 -16.57
C GLY A 311 1.53 4.52 -15.30
N PHE A 312 0.69 3.49 -15.17
CA PHE A 312 0.79 2.51 -14.10
C PHE A 312 1.68 1.36 -14.57
N GLU A 313 2.65 1.00 -13.74
CA GLU A 313 3.47 -0.21 -13.85
C GLU A 313 3.17 -1.06 -12.62
N VAL A 314 2.40 -2.14 -12.83
CA VAL A 314 1.80 -2.93 -11.75
C VAL A 314 2.68 -4.13 -11.41
N GLY A 315 3.00 -4.29 -10.12
CA GLY A 315 3.78 -5.40 -9.61
C GLY A 315 3.06 -6.75 -9.64
N GLU A 316 3.77 -7.79 -9.19
CA GLU A 316 3.26 -9.16 -9.10
C GLU A 316 2.24 -9.34 -7.98
N VAL A 317 1.35 -10.34 -8.13
CA VAL A 317 0.33 -10.71 -7.15
C VAL A 317 0.82 -11.93 -6.36
N ASN A 318 1.72 -11.70 -5.42
CA ASN A 318 2.22 -12.77 -4.54
C ASN A 318 1.54 -12.77 -3.15
N VAL A 319 0.74 -11.74 -2.84
CA VAL A 319 0.18 -11.49 -1.51
C VAL A 319 -1.08 -10.63 -1.62
N ASN A 320 -1.76 -10.35 -0.50
CA ASN A 320 -3.01 -9.59 -0.43
C ASN A 320 -2.91 -8.07 -0.71
N PHE A 321 -1.91 -7.64 -1.49
CA PHE A 321 -1.75 -6.28 -1.97
C PHE A 321 -0.85 -6.24 -3.19
N ILE A 322 -0.94 -5.14 -3.95
CA ILE A 322 -0.20 -4.91 -5.18
C ILE A 322 0.55 -3.59 -5.05
N PHE A 323 1.85 -3.62 -5.39
CA PHE A 323 2.70 -2.45 -5.49
C PHE A 323 2.63 -1.87 -6.90
N VAL A 324 2.46 -0.55 -7.03
CA VAL A 324 2.28 0.09 -8.34
C VAL A 324 3.23 1.28 -8.44
N ASN A 325 4.06 1.26 -9.48
CA ASN A 325 4.85 2.42 -9.89
C ASN A 325 3.99 3.31 -10.79
N ILE A 326 3.85 4.57 -10.38
CA ILE A 326 3.08 5.61 -11.06
C ILE A 326 3.97 6.81 -11.48
N SER A 327 5.30 6.65 -11.52
CA SER A 327 6.24 7.69 -11.99
C SER A 327 5.91 8.27 -13.38
N LYS A 328 5.23 7.49 -14.22
CA LYS A 328 4.78 7.89 -15.56
C LYS A 328 3.32 8.31 -15.63
N PHE A 329 2.66 8.38 -14.48
CA PHE A 329 1.28 8.83 -14.36
C PHE A 329 1.23 10.36 -14.30
N MET A 330 0.05 10.91 -14.59
CA MET A 330 -0.18 12.36 -14.59
C MET A 330 -0.20 12.99 -13.19
N LEU A 331 -0.41 12.17 -12.15
CA LEU A 331 -0.45 12.58 -10.75
C LEU A 331 0.66 11.86 -9.99
N ASP A 332 1.20 12.52 -8.96
CA ASP A 332 2.02 11.83 -7.97
C ASP A 332 1.16 11.12 -6.91
N SER A 333 1.82 10.28 -6.09
CA SER A 333 1.15 9.39 -5.14
C SER A 333 0.36 10.14 -4.08
N GLY A 334 0.84 11.31 -3.65
CA GLY A 334 0.16 12.15 -2.67
C GLY A 334 -1.15 12.70 -3.23
N GLU A 335 -1.10 13.34 -4.40
CA GLU A 335 -2.29 13.93 -5.02
C GLU A 335 -3.32 12.85 -5.40
N LEU A 336 -2.88 11.72 -5.97
CA LEU A 336 -3.79 10.62 -6.28
C LEU A 336 -4.47 10.07 -5.01
N SER A 337 -3.72 9.91 -3.92
CA SER A 337 -4.27 9.41 -2.65
C SER A 337 -5.28 10.39 -2.05
N GLU A 338 -5.00 11.69 -2.08
CA GLU A 338 -5.88 12.74 -1.56
C GLU A 338 -7.19 12.80 -2.36
N ARG A 339 -7.11 12.80 -3.69
CA ARG A 339 -8.30 12.84 -4.56
C ARG A 339 -9.17 11.60 -4.45
N LEU A 340 -8.58 10.43 -4.18
CA LEU A 340 -9.34 9.20 -3.89
C LEU A 340 -9.95 9.24 -2.48
N ALA A 341 -9.21 9.75 -1.48
CA ALA A 341 -9.70 9.88 -0.12
C ALA A 341 -10.93 10.80 -0.03
N ALA A 342 -10.95 11.90 -0.80
CA ALA A 342 -12.10 12.79 -0.96
C ALA A 342 -13.35 12.10 -1.55
N ARG A 343 -13.20 10.91 -2.13
CA ARG A 343 -14.27 10.05 -2.69
C ARG A 343 -14.56 8.83 -1.81
N GLY A 344 -13.99 8.79 -0.60
CA GLY A 344 -14.15 7.67 0.32
C GLY A 344 -13.37 6.43 -0.10
N VAL A 345 -12.31 6.56 -0.91
CA VAL A 345 -11.42 5.43 -1.27
C VAL A 345 -10.02 5.70 -0.77
N LEU A 346 -9.53 4.89 0.16
CA LEU A 346 -8.18 5.04 0.71
C LEU A 346 -7.21 4.09 0.04
N ILE A 347 -6.12 4.61 -0.52
CA ILE A 347 -4.99 3.81 -0.98
C ILE A 347 -3.75 4.13 -0.13
N ARG A 348 -2.70 3.30 -0.23
CA ARG A 348 -1.46 3.57 0.49
C ARG A 348 -0.49 4.38 -0.37
N ASP A 349 -0.32 5.65 -0.05
CA ASP A 349 0.83 6.45 -0.49
C ASP A 349 2.13 5.87 0.08
N CYS A 350 3.11 5.60 -0.78
CA CYS A 350 4.38 5.01 -0.40
C CYS A 350 5.50 6.02 -0.09
N VAL A 351 5.22 7.33 -0.04
CA VAL A 351 6.24 8.37 0.25
C VAL A 351 6.98 8.19 1.58
N SER A 352 6.33 7.57 2.57
CA SER A 352 6.96 7.31 3.87
C SER A 352 7.95 6.14 3.88
N PHE A 353 8.00 5.35 2.81
CA PHE A 353 8.98 4.29 2.66
C PHE A 353 10.28 4.88 2.12
N HIS A 354 11.39 4.56 2.78
CA HIS A 354 12.70 5.07 2.39
C HIS A 354 12.98 4.81 0.91
N GLY A 355 13.44 5.84 0.20
CA GLY A 355 13.90 5.76 -1.19
C GLY A 355 12.81 5.74 -2.27
N LEU A 356 11.52 5.61 -1.93
CA LEU A 356 10.46 5.54 -2.96
C LEU A 356 10.01 6.89 -3.51
N GLY A 357 10.07 7.96 -2.71
CA GLY A 357 9.58 9.26 -3.15
C GLY A 357 8.07 9.24 -3.46
N LYS A 358 7.64 10.02 -4.46
CA LYS A 358 6.21 10.29 -4.73
C LYS A 358 5.63 9.48 -5.88
N ASP A 359 6.34 8.44 -6.30
CA ASP A 359 6.07 7.73 -7.55
C ASP A 359 5.43 6.36 -7.35
N TYR A 360 5.04 6.01 -6.11
CA TYR A 360 4.58 4.68 -5.78
C TYR A 360 3.34 4.69 -4.90
N ILE A 361 2.43 3.77 -5.19
CA ILE A 361 1.29 3.46 -4.34
C ILE A 361 1.25 1.96 -4.07
N ARG A 362 0.53 1.58 -3.01
CA ARG A 362 0.14 0.20 -2.76
C ARG A 362 -1.36 0.13 -2.55
N VAL A 363 -1.99 -0.89 -3.13
CA VAL A 363 -3.42 -1.16 -3.01
C VAL A 363 -3.64 -2.58 -2.51
N ALA A 364 -4.50 -2.76 -1.51
CA ALA A 364 -4.89 -4.09 -1.06
C ALA A 364 -5.61 -4.88 -2.18
N VAL A 365 -5.56 -6.21 -2.13
CA VAL A 365 -6.50 -7.03 -2.90
C VAL A 365 -7.75 -7.20 -2.06
N ARG A 366 -8.91 -6.83 -2.60
CA ARG A 366 -10.23 -6.93 -1.94
C ARG A 366 -11.19 -7.78 -2.76
N THR A 367 -12.48 -7.76 -2.42
CA THR A 367 -13.51 -8.46 -3.20
C THR A 367 -13.64 -7.86 -4.62
N GLY A 368 -14.17 -8.63 -5.57
CA GLY A 368 -14.32 -8.16 -6.96
C GLY A 368 -15.12 -6.86 -7.10
N GLU A 369 -16.19 -6.72 -6.31
CA GLU A 369 -17.02 -5.51 -6.26
C GLU A 369 -16.24 -4.29 -5.73
N GLU A 370 -15.51 -4.47 -4.62
CA GLU A 370 -14.68 -3.41 -4.05
C GLU A 370 -13.54 -3.01 -5.00
N ASN A 371 -12.92 -3.99 -5.66
CA ASN A 371 -11.88 -3.76 -6.67
C ASN A 371 -12.45 -2.97 -7.86
N ASP A 372 -13.67 -3.23 -8.29
CA ASP A 372 -14.35 -2.45 -9.33
C ASP A 372 -14.63 -1.01 -8.89
N ARG A 373 -15.02 -0.80 -7.63
CA ARG A 373 -15.20 0.55 -7.05
C ARG A 373 -13.89 1.35 -7.04
N LEU A 374 -12.75 0.72 -6.70
CA LEU A 374 -11.43 1.36 -6.78
C LEU A 374 -11.13 1.83 -8.22
N ILE A 375 -11.34 0.96 -9.21
CA ILE A 375 -11.07 1.29 -10.61
C ILE A 375 -11.98 2.41 -11.11
N ALA A 376 -13.26 2.41 -10.72
CA ALA A 376 -14.19 3.48 -11.03
C ALA A 376 -13.73 4.82 -10.43
N ALA A 377 -13.35 4.83 -9.15
CA ALA A 377 -12.86 6.03 -8.47
C ALA A 377 -11.58 6.60 -9.13
N ILE A 378 -10.64 5.75 -9.54
CA ILE A 378 -9.46 6.20 -10.30
C ILE A 378 -9.88 6.83 -11.65
N GLY A 379 -10.85 6.22 -12.33
CA GLY A 379 -11.40 6.78 -13.58
C GLY A 379 -12.05 8.16 -13.40
N GLU A 380 -12.76 8.37 -12.29
CA GLU A 380 -13.33 9.67 -11.93
C GLU A 380 -12.25 10.72 -11.66
N VAL A 381 -11.21 10.35 -10.90
CA VAL A 381 -10.06 11.23 -10.63
C VAL A 381 -9.37 11.66 -11.92
N ILE A 382 -9.13 10.73 -12.84
CA ILE A 382 -8.54 11.03 -14.15
C ILE A 382 -9.44 11.99 -14.95
N THR A 383 -10.76 11.79 -14.90
CA THR A 383 -11.72 12.61 -15.64
C THR A 383 -11.86 14.01 -15.05
N GLU A 384 -11.86 14.13 -13.72
CA GLU A 384 -11.83 15.42 -13.02
C GLU A 384 -10.54 16.17 -13.33
N TRP A 385 -9.38 15.54 -13.13
CA TRP A 385 -8.09 16.15 -13.41
C TRP A 385 -8.00 16.61 -14.87
N GLY A 386 -8.47 15.80 -15.82
CA GLY A 386 -8.49 16.17 -17.23
C GLY A 386 -9.35 17.41 -17.51
N ARG A 387 -10.47 17.58 -16.81
CA ARG A 387 -11.31 18.79 -16.90
C ARG A 387 -10.62 20.00 -16.29
N GLU A 388 -9.97 19.85 -15.14
CA GLU A 388 -9.20 20.93 -14.51
C GLU A 388 -8.05 21.40 -15.40
N GLN A 389 -7.29 20.48 -15.99
CA GLN A 389 -6.20 20.85 -16.92
C GLN A 389 -6.73 21.55 -18.17
N ALA A 390 -7.82 21.05 -18.76
CA ALA A 390 -8.44 21.71 -19.91
C ALA A 390 -8.90 23.14 -19.58
N LYS A 391 -9.46 23.35 -18.37
CA LYS A 391 -9.87 24.69 -17.89
C LYS A 391 -8.67 25.61 -17.67
N ASN A 392 -7.59 25.11 -17.06
CA ASN A 392 -6.38 25.87 -16.83
C ASN A 392 -5.69 26.25 -18.16
N GLU A 393 -5.59 25.33 -19.10
CA GLU A 393 -5.06 25.62 -20.43
C GLU A 393 -5.93 26.63 -21.19
N LEU A 394 -7.25 26.51 -21.11
CA LEU A 394 -8.17 27.48 -21.69
C LEU A 394 -7.96 28.88 -21.11
N GLN A 395 -7.80 28.98 -19.79
CA GLN A 395 -7.53 30.24 -19.12
C GLN A 395 -6.20 30.86 -19.57
N GLN A 396 -5.13 30.06 -19.65
CA GLN A 396 -3.84 30.53 -20.18
C GLN A 396 -3.94 31.02 -21.64
N VAL A 397 -4.75 30.36 -22.47
CA VAL A 397 -5.00 30.79 -23.84
C VAL A 397 -5.72 32.14 -23.87
N ILE A 398 -6.73 32.34 -23.03
CA ILE A 398 -7.47 33.61 -22.92
C ILE A 398 -6.54 34.73 -22.46
N GLU A 399 -5.77 34.50 -21.40
CA GLU A 399 -4.80 35.47 -20.86
C GLU A 399 -3.77 35.83 -21.93
N LYS A 400 -3.16 34.84 -22.58
CA LYS A 400 -2.18 35.08 -23.64
C LYS A 400 -2.76 35.81 -24.84
N ALA A 401 -3.97 35.45 -25.27
CA ALA A 401 -4.65 36.13 -26.37
C ALA A 401 -5.01 37.59 -26.01
N SER A 402 -5.29 37.87 -24.74
CA SER A 402 -5.48 39.25 -24.27
C SER A 402 -4.20 40.09 -24.35
N GLU A 403 -3.03 39.48 -24.17
CA GLU A 403 -1.73 40.16 -24.16
C GLU A 403 -1.09 40.29 -25.56
N GLU A 404 -1.14 39.23 -26.36
CA GLU A 404 -0.39 39.10 -27.62
C GLU A 404 -1.28 39.08 -28.88
N GLY A 405 -2.62 39.04 -28.72
CA GLY A 405 -3.56 38.84 -29.81
C GLY A 405 -3.63 37.39 -30.31
N ILE A 406 -4.42 37.14 -31.36
CA ILE A 406 -4.72 35.78 -31.83
C ILE A 406 -3.74 35.37 -32.92
N GLY A 407 -3.00 34.29 -32.65
CA GLY A 407 -2.09 33.66 -33.59
C GLY A 407 -1.92 32.17 -33.29
N GLY A 408 -1.63 31.36 -34.31
CA GLY A 408 -1.39 29.94 -34.12
C GLY A 408 -0.22 29.68 -33.14
N ARG A 409 -0.34 28.65 -32.30
CA ARG A 409 0.70 28.22 -31.34
C ARG A 409 1.94 27.70 -32.07
N LYS A 410 2.79 28.61 -32.58
CA LYS A 410 4.01 28.31 -33.37
C LYS A 410 5.11 27.58 -32.58
N THR A 411 5.00 27.55 -31.25
CA THR A 411 5.93 26.87 -30.33
C THR A 411 5.45 25.48 -29.90
N CYS A 412 4.33 24.99 -30.44
CA CYS A 412 3.83 23.66 -30.15
C CYS A 412 4.79 22.60 -30.72
N GLU A 413 5.12 21.57 -29.93
CA GLU A 413 5.98 20.45 -30.38
C GLU A 413 5.39 19.69 -31.57
N TYR A 414 4.07 19.77 -31.74
CA TYR A 414 3.35 19.14 -32.84
C TYR A 414 3.19 20.07 -34.06
N TYR A 415 3.63 21.34 -34.00
CA TYR A 415 3.42 22.32 -35.09
C TYR A 415 4.28 22.01 -36.33
N PRO A 416 3.70 22.05 -37.54
CA PRO A 416 2.28 22.21 -37.85
C PRO A 416 1.49 20.91 -37.55
N CYS A 417 0.47 20.95 -36.67
CA CYS A 417 -0.25 19.74 -36.27
C CYS A 417 -1.52 19.50 -37.10
N HIS A 418 -1.78 18.22 -37.36
CA HIS A 418 -2.97 17.57 -37.91
C HIS A 418 -3.23 17.78 -39.42
N PHE A 419 -3.33 19.02 -39.93
CA PHE A 419 -3.43 19.29 -41.38
C PHE A 419 -3.12 20.76 -41.74
N GLU A 420 -2.78 21.01 -42.99
CA GLU A 420 -2.34 22.33 -43.49
C GLU A 420 -3.44 23.40 -43.36
N GLY A 421 -3.13 24.54 -42.73
CA GLY A 421 -4.04 25.70 -42.61
C GLY A 421 -4.90 25.79 -41.33
N GLN A 422 -4.69 24.91 -40.34
CA GLN A 422 -5.50 24.85 -39.11
C GLN A 422 -5.15 25.96 -38.09
N ASN A 423 -6.17 26.54 -37.43
CA ASN A 423 -5.98 27.39 -36.26
C ASN A 423 -5.88 26.54 -34.97
N CYS A 424 -4.76 26.67 -34.26
CA CYS A 424 -4.44 25.91 -33.06
C CYS A 424 -4.64 26.70 -31.74
N THR A 425 -5.46 27.77 -31.74
CA THR A 425 -5.75 28.56 -30.53
C THR A 425 -6.34 27.68 -29.43
N PHE A 426 -7.25 26.76 -29.77
CA PHE A 426 -7.83 25.80 -28.83
C PHE A 426 -7.23 24.40 -29.01
N CYS A 427 -6.01 24.19 -28.51
CA CYS A 427 -5.38 22.86 -28.48
C CYS A 427 -6.26 21.83 -27.74
N PHE A 428 -6.88 22.25 -26.63
CA PHE A 428 -8.02 21.56 -26.03
C PHE A 428 -9.30 22.33 -26.36
N CYS A 429 -10.29 21.63 -26.90
CA CYS A 429 -11.56 22.24 -27.25
C CYS A 429 -12.31 22.64 -25.96
N PRO A 430 -12.75 23.91 -25.81
CA PRO A 430 -13.47 24.37 -24.62
C PRO A 430 -14.83 23.67 -24.43
N PHE A 431 -15.31 22.94 -25.44
CA PHE A 431 -16.59 22.24 -25.43
C PHE A 431 -16.44 20.73 -25.22
N TYR A 432 -15.26 20.20 -24.89
CA TYR A 432 -15.06 18.75 -24.78
C TYR A 432 -15.63 18.15 -23.47
N PRO A 433 -16.36 17.01 -23.51
CA PRO A 433 -16.96 16.42 -24.71
C PRO A 433 -18.23 17.17 -25.11
N CYS A 434 -18.39 17.50 -26.39
CA CYS A 434 -19.57 18.23 -26.86
C CYS A 434 -20.72 17.31 -27.26
N GLU A 435 -20.43 16.01 -27.43
CA GLU A 435 -21.39 14.93 -27.75
C GLU A 435 -22.30 15.16 -28.96
N ASN A 436 -21.92 16.10 -29.84
CA ASN A 436 -22.66 16.47 -31.02
C ASN A 436 -21.97 15.97 -32.28
N GLU A 437 -22.52 14.93 -32.92
CA GLU A 437 -21.91 14.28 -34.09
C GLU A 437 -21.79 15.21 -35.31
N LYS A 438 -22.59 16.29 -35.37
CA LYS A 438 -22.50 17.28 -36.45
C LYS A 438 -21.19 18.07 -36.45
N THR A 439 -20.47 18.07 -35.32
CA THR A 439 -19.12 18.65 -35.25
C THR A 439 -18.10 17.83 -36.06
N GLY A 440 -18.44 16.60 -36.44
CA GLY A 440 -17.52 15.57 -36.92
C GLY A 440 -17.03 14.63 -35.81
N GLY A 441 -17.31 14.96 -34.54
CA GLY A 441 -17.00 14.07 -33.42
C GLY A 441 -17.85 12.80 -33.42
N LYS A 442 -17.35 11.72 -32.81
CA LYS A 442 -18.09 10.45 -32.71
C LYS A 442 -17.69 9.67 -31.47
N TRP A 443 -18.63 8.91 -30.91
CA TRP A 443 -18.32 7.93 -29.87
C TRP A 443 -17.52 6.78 -30.48
N ILE A 444 -16.27 6.63 -30.06
CA ILE A 444 -15.43 5.48 -30.44
C ILE A 444 -15.31 4.53 -29.26
N LYS A 445 -15.13 3.25 -29.58
CA LYS A 445 -14.78 2.24 -28.60
C LYS A 445 -13.33 2.48 -28.19
N SER A 446 -13.11 2.78 -26.91
CA SER A 446 -11.76 2.95 -26.37
C SER A 446 -10.99 1.64 -26.51
N SER A 447 -9.68 1.72 -26.80
CA SER A 447 -8.77 0.57 -26.83
C SER A 447 -8.71 -0.18 -25.49
N ARG A 448 -9.25 0.40 -24.41
CA ARG A 448 -9.25 -0.12 -23.04
C ARG A 448 -10.63 -0.57 -22.54
N GLY A 449 -11.64 -0.56 -23.41
CA GLY A 449 -13.05 -0.78 -23.04
C GLY A 449 -13.76 0.53 -22.64
N GLY A 450 -15.07 0.61 -22.88
CA GLY A 450 -15.86 1.84 -22.74
C GLY A 450 -16.03 2.65 -24.04
N ARG A 451 -16.86 3.70 -23.99
CA ARG A 451 -17.08 4.66 -25.09
C ARG A 451 -16.40 5.98 -24.73
N VAL A 452 -15.59 6.52 -25.64
CA VAL A 452 -14.96 7.85 -25.50
C VAL A 452 -15.36 8.72 -26.67
N TRP A 453 -15.60 10.00 -26.41
CA TRP A 453 -15.93 10.97 -27.45
C TRP A 453 -14.66 11.32 -28.22
N SER A 454 -14.57 10.96 -29.50
CA SER A 454 -13.44 11.33 -30.35
C SER A 454 -13.75 12.60 -31.12
N CYS A 455 -12.89 13.59 -31.01
CA CYS A 455 -12.94 14.83 -31.78
C CYS A 455 -11.97 14.82 -32.98
N VAL A 456 -11.40 13.67 -33.37
CA VAL A 456 -10.35 13.60 -34.40
C VAL A 456 -10.78 14.15 -35.76
N ASP A 457 -12.07 14.00 -36.11
CA ASP A 457 -12.64 14.49 -37.36
C ASP A 457 -13.35 15.86 -37.18
N CYS A 458 -13.26 16.47 -35.99
CA CYS A 458 -13.81 17.80 -35.73
C CYS A 458 -12.91 18.88 -36.33
N HIS A 459 -13.50 19.75 -37.16
CA HIS A 459 -12.77 20.81 -37.86
C HIS A 459 -13.35 22.21 -37.59
N LEU A 460 -14.47 22.31 -36.85
CA LEU A 460 -15.21 23.56 -36.67
C LEU A 460 -14.44 24.57 -35.81
N VAL A 461 -14.00 24.16 -34.62
CA VAL A 461 -13.26 25.02 -33.67
C VAL A 461 -11.88 25.42 -34.17
N HIS A 462 -11.46 24.85 -35.29
CA HIS A 462 -10.16 25.05 -35.91
C HIS A 462 -10.18 25.98 -37.12
N LYS A 463 -11.37 26.42 -37.56
CA LYS A 463 -11.49 27.52 -38.54
C LYS A 463 -11.18 28.82 -37.81
N THR A 464 -10.23 29.61 -38.34
CA THR A 464 -9.78 30.88 -37.73
C THR A 464 -10.93 31.80 -37.32
N GLU A 465 -11.94 31.97 -38.19
CA GLU A 465 -13.10 32.83 -37.91
C GLU A 465 -13.99 32.31 -36.77
N ILE A 466 -14.09 30.99 -36.62
CA ILE A 466 -14.87 30.36 -35.54
C ILE A 466 -14.09 30.44 -34.23
N ALA A 467 -12.80 30.12 -34.27
CA ALA A 467 -11.92 30.23 -33.11
C ALA A 467 -11.91 31.68 -32.56
N GLN A 468 -11.84 32.67 -33.45
CA GLN A 468 -11.96 34.08 -33.08
C GLN A 468 -13.28 34.37 -32.34
N LYS A 469 -14.42 33.98 -32.92
CA LYS A 469 -15.75 34.22 -32.30
C LYS A 469 -15.93 33.52 -30.96
N ILE A 470 -15.39 32.31 -30.82
CA ILE A 470 -15.36 31.59 -29.55
C ILE A 470 -14.55 32.40 -28.54
N LEU A 471 -13.34 32.82 -28.91
CA LEU A 471 -12.46 33.57 -28.02
C LEU A 471 -13.05 34.93 -27.62
N ASP A 472 -13.70 35.65 -28.54
CA ASP A 472 -14.40 36.91 -28.25
C ASP A 472 -15.53 36.73 -27.21
N CYS A 473 -16.17 35.55 -27.18
CA CYS A 473 -17.13 35.21 -26.14
C CYS A 473 -16.43 34.91 -24.81
N LEU A 474 -15.28 34.24 -24.85
CA LEU A 474 -14.52 33.82 -23.67
C LEU A 474 -13.70 34.94 -23.02
N MET A 475 -13.34 36.00 -23.75
CA MET A 475 -12.62 37.18 -23.23
C MET A 475 -13.53 38.17 -22.49
N GLN A 476 -14.82 37.89 -22.38
CA GLN A 476 -15.77 38.74 -21.63
C GLN A 476 -15.58 38.54 -20.12
N GLU A 477 -15.86 39.56 -19.32
CA GLU A 477 -15.85 39.42 -17.87
C GLU A 477 -16.98 38.48 -17.42
N GLY A 478 -16.66 37.43 -16.67
CA GLY A 478 -17.64 36.47 -16.17
C GLY A 478 -17.05 35.12 -15.77
N ASP A 479 -17.90 34.22 -15.28
CA ASP A 479 -17.52 32.83 -14.97
C ASP A 479 -17.23 32.05 -16.26
N THR A 480 -16.07 31.38 -16.32
CA THR A 480 -15.61 30.68 -17.53
C THR A 480 -16.60 29.62 -18.03
N ASP A 481 -17.28 28.90 -17.14
CA ASP A 481 -18.18 27.81 -17.54
C ASP A 481 -19.48 28.39 -18.16
N GLU A 482 -19.95 29.52 -17.63
CA GLU A 482 -21.06 30.28 -18.25
C GLU A 482 -20.64 30.89 -19.59
N LEU A 483 -19.43 31.43 -19.70
CA LEU A 483 -18.92 31.96 -20.96
C LEU A 483 -18.76 30.86 -22.03
N VAL A 484 -18.36 29.64 -21.65
CA VAL A 484 -18.32 28.48 -22.54
C VAL A 484 -19.73 28.12 -23.01
N LYS A 485 -20.74 28.09 -22.15
CA LYS A 485 -22.14 27.85 -22.57
C LYS A 485 -22.64 28.92 -23.52
N VAL A 486 -22.32 30.19 -23.24
CA VAL A 486 -22.65 31.33 -24.11
C VAL A 486 -21.96 31.19 -25.47
N ALA A 487 -20.67 30.83 -25.48
CA ALA A 487 -19.90 30.60 -26.70
C ALA A 487 -20.49 29.45 -27.53
N TRP A 488 -20.88 28.34 -26.89
CA TRP A 488 -21.56 27.23 -27.58
C TRP A 488 -22.86 27.70 -28.22
N LYS A 489 -23.74 28.35 -27.44
CA LYS A 489 -25.05 28.82 -27.92
C LYS A 489 -24.96 29.87 -29.03
N LYS A 490 -24.01 30.82 -28.91
CA LYS A 490 -23.88 31.93 -29.86
C LYS A 490 -23.07 31.57 -31.10
N VAL A 491 -22.11 30.67 -30.98
CA VAL A 491 -21.13 30.40 -32.05
C VAL A 491 -21.28 29.01 -32.63
N MET A 492 -21.46 27.98 -31.80
CA MET A 492 -21.51 26.59 -32.26
C MET A 492 -22.90 26.15 -32.73
N GLU A 493 -23.97 26.40 -31.96
CA GLU A 493 -25.33 26.01 -32.36
C GLU A 493 -25.76 26.54 -33.75
N PRO A 494 -25.45 27.79 -34.15
CA PRO A 494 -25.87 28.30 -35.47
C PRO A 494 -25.18 27.63 -36.67
N ILE A 495 -24.07 26.92 -36.45
CA ILE A 495 -23.23 26.32 -37.51
C ILE A 495 -23.27 24.78 -37.49
N LEU A 496 -24.05 24.19 -36.58
CA LEU A 496 -24.30 22.75 -36.43
C LEU A 496 -25.66 22.36 -37.01
#